data_AF-A0A8X7BBB9-F1
#
_entry.id   AF-A0A8X7BBB9-F1
#
_cell.length_a   1.000
_cell.length_b   1.000
_cell.length_c   1.000
_cell.angle_alpha   90.00
_cell.angle_beta   90.00
_cell.angle_gamma   90.00
#
_symmetry.space_group_name_H-M   'P 1'
#
loop_
_entity.id
_entity.type
_entity.pdbx_description
1 polymer ?
#
loop_
_entity_poly.entity_id
_entity_poly.type
_entity_poly.pdbx_seq_one_letter_code
_entity_poly.pdbx_strand_id
1 'polypeptide(L)' 'MARRNHLDDFTRGRMIGKLEERRTVTSVAAELRINKSVVSRAWKAFETTGTAVRKVSGGRPRTTTAGDDGYIILQA' A
#
# COMPACT_ATOMS: atom_id res chain seq x y z
N MET A 1 -8.79 -16.43 2.00
CA MET A 1 -7.44 -16.09 1.49
C MET A 1 -7.59 -15.25 0.23
N ALA A 2 -7.40 -13.93 0.30
CA ALA A 2 -7.51 -13.07 -0.88
C ALA A 2 -6.15 -13.00 -1.58
N ARG A 3 -6.00 -13.71 -2.71
CA ARG A 3 -4.85 -13.53 -3.60
C ARG A 3 -4.98 -12.15 -4.25
N ARG A 4 -4.35 -11.14 -3.64
CA ARG A 4 -4.30 -9.79 -4.22
C ARG A 4 -3.36 -9.89 -5.42
N ASN A 5 -3.93 -9.96 -6.63
CA ASN A 5 -3.17 -9.84 -7.87
C ASN A 5 -2.29 -8.60 -7.77
N HIS A 6 -0.98 -8.82 -7.81
CA HIS A 6 0.01 -7.78 -7.61
C HIS A 6 0.07 -6.94 -8.89
N LEU A 7 -0.37 -5.68 -8.79
CA LEU A 7 -0.13 -4.72 -9.84
C LEU A 7 1.33 -4.28 -9.72
N ASP A 8 2.08 -4.45 -10.80
CA ASP A 8 3.48 -4.06 -10.85
C ASP A 8 3.65 -2.56 -10.55
N ASP A 9 4.68 -2.20 -9.78
CA ASP A 9 4.90 -0.82 -9.33
C ASP A 9 5.10 0.13 -10.51
N PHE A 10 5.62 -0.34 -11.66
CA PHE A 10 5.69 0.44 -12.89
C PHE A 10 4.30 0.82 -13.42
N THR A 11 3.38 -0.13 -13.44
CA THR A 11 2.00 0.08 -13.89
C THR A 11 1.27 1.04 -12.94
N ARG A 12 1.55 0.96 -11.64
CA ARG A 12 1.01 1.86 -10.62
C ARG A 12 1.55 3.29 -10.79
N GLY A 13 2.85 3.45 -11.01
CA GLY A 13 3.48 4.76 -11.28
C GLY A 13 2.91 5.42 -12.53
N ARG A 14 2.73 4.65 -13.61
CA ARG A 14 2.14 5.15 -14.86
C ARG A 14 0.67 5.57 -14.70
N MET A 15 -0.11 4.86 -13.89
CA MET A 15 -1.49 5.27 -13.57
C MET A 15 -1.53 6.59 -12.82
N ILE A 16 -0.67 6.73 -11.80
CA ILE A 16 -0.66 7.92 -10.93
C ILE A 16 -0.20 9.14 -11.71
N GLY A 17 0.88 9.06 -12.48
CA GLY A 17 1.34 10.19 -13.30
C GLY A 17 0.26 10.70 -14.27
N LYS A 18 -0.54 9.80 -14.85
CA LYS A 18 -1.66 10.19 -15.72
C LYS A 18 -2.83 10.82 -14.96
N LEU A 19 -3.07 10.41 -13.71
CA LEU A 19 -4.10 11.01 -12.86
C LEU A 19 -3.66 12.39 -12.35
N GLU A 20 -2.37 12.63 -12.15
CA GLU A 20 -1.81 13.94 -11.81
C GLU A 20 -2.00 14.97 -12.94
N GLU A 21 -1.97 14.54 -14.21
CA GLU A 21 -2.32 15.36 -15.38
C GLU A 21 -3.83 15.72 -15.48
N ARG A 22 -4.58 15.60 -14.38
CA ARG A 22 -6.02 15.85 -14.25
C ARG A 22 -6.91 14.95 -15.12
N ARG A 23 -6.45 13.75 -15.50
CA ARG A 23 -7.32 12.78 -16.18
C ARG A 23 -8.27 12.09 -15.22
N THR A 24 -9.41 11.65 -15.74
CA THR A 24 -10.41 10.92 -14.96
C THR A 24 -9.99 9.46 -14.76
N VAL A 25 -10.32 8.89 -13.60
CA VAL A 25 -10.10 7.46 -13.28
C VAL A 25 -10.64 6.53 -14.38
N THR A 26 -11.77 6.90 -15.01
CA THR A 26 -12.37 6.14 -16.10
C THR A 26 -11.53 6.17 -17.36
N SER A 27 -10.97 7.33 -17.73
CA SER A 27 -10.09 7.48 -18.90
C SER A 27 -8.81 6.65 -18.73
N VAL A 28 -8.17 6.73 -17.56
CA VAL A 28 -6.94 5.96 -17.26
C VAL A 28 -7.21 4.46 -17.22
N ALA A 29 -8.36 4.03 -16.68
CA ALA A 29 -8.77 2.63 -16.67
C ALA A 29 -8.99 2.06 -18.08
N ALA A 30 -9.67 2.83 -18.96
CA ALA A 30 -9.92 2.42 -20.33
C ALA A 30 -8.63 2.32 -21.15
N GLU A 31 -7.73 3.30 -21.00
CA GLU A 31 -6.47 3.35 -21.72
C GLU A 31 -5.52 2.20 -21.32
N LEU A 32 -5.48 1.88 -20.02
CA LEU A 32 -4.63 0.80 -19.52
C LEU A 32 -5.34 -0.57 -19.54
N ARG A 33 -6.60 -0.64 -19.99
CA ARG A 33 -7.46 -1.84 -19.96
C ARG A 33 -7.49 -2.51 -18.58
N ILE A 34 -7.49 -1.71 -17.51
CA ILE A 34 -7.48 -2.17 -16.12
C ILE A 34 -8.78 -1.79 -15.44
N ASN A 35 -9.22 -2.63 -14.51
CA ASN A 35 -10.47 -2.39 -13.79
C ASN A 35 -10.43 -1.06 -13.01
N LYS A 36 -11.49 -0.25 -13.14
CA LYS A 36 -11.64 1.06 -12.50
C LYS A 36 -11.38 1.02 -10.98
N SER A 37 -11.75 -0.08 -10.31
CA SER A 37 -11.53 -0.24 -8.87
C SER A 37 -10.06 -0.31 -8.47
N VAL A 38 -9.19 -0.80 -9.36
CA VAL A 38 -7.75 -0.88 -9.11
C VAL A 38 -7.14 0.52 -9.21
N VAL A 39 -7.52 1.27 -10.24
CA VAL A 39 -7.08 2.66 -10.46
C VAL A 39 -7.54 3.56 -9.31
N SER A 40 -8.81 3.47 -8.91
CA SER A 40 -9.35 4.25 -7.78
C SER A 40 -8.66 3.92 -6.45
N ARG A 41 -8.35 2.65 -6.20
CA ARG A 41 -7.60 2.24 -5.00
C ARG A 41 -6.16 2.73 -5.02
N ALA A 42 -5.50 2.73 -6.19
CA ALA A 42 -4.16 3.26 -6.35
C ALA A 42 -4.13 4.78 -6.10
N TRP A 43 -5.10 5.53 -6.65
CA TRP A 43 -5.23 6.97 -6.44
C TRP A 43 -5.46 7.33 -4.97
N LYS A 44 -6.41 6.69 -4.29
CA LYS A 44 -6.65 6.92 -2.85
C LYS A 44 -5.40 6.62 -2.01
N ALA A 45 -4.68 5.55 -2.34
CA ALA A 45 -3.44 5.23 -1.65
C ALA A 45 -2.38 6.32 -1.87
N PHE A 46 -2.28 6.86 -3.09
CA PHE A 46 -1.40 7.98 -3.41
C PHE A 46 -1.79 9.25 -2.64
N GLU A 47 -3.06 9.66 -2.64
CA GLU A 47 -3.55 10.80 -1.86
C GLU A 47 -3.24 10.66 -0.36
N THR A 48 -3.29 9.45 0.17
CA THR A 48 -3.02 9.18 1.59
C THR A 48 -1.53 9.15 1.93
N THR A 49 -0.67 8.77 0.99
CA THR A 49 0.75 8.47 1.28
C THR A 49 1.74 9.38 0.58
N GLY A 50 1.32 10.12 -0.45
CA GLY A 50 2.18 10.92 -1.33
C GLY A 50 3.10 10.07 -2.21
N THR A 51 3.01 8.74 -2.16
CA THR A 51 3.94 7.85 -2.86
C THR A 51 3.21 6.91 -3.79
N ALA A 52 3.64 6.88 -5.04
CA ALA A 52 3.18 5.89 -6.01
C ALA A 52 3.70 4.48 -5.72
N VAL A 53 4.73 4.37 -4.87
CA VAL A 53 5.33 3.12 -4.45
C VAL A 53 4.45 2.47 -3.40
N ARG A 54 4.36 1.14 -3.44
CA ARG A 54 3.74 0.38 -2.37
C ARG A 54 4.39 0.73 -1.03
N LYS A 55 3.60 1.22 -0.07
CA LYS A 55 4.04 1.21 1.34
C LYS A 55 4.39 -0.23 1.70
N VAL A 56 5.66 -0.48 1.96
CA VAL A 56 6.08 -1.66 2.71
C VAL A 56 5.47 -1.45 4.08
N SER A 57 4.34 -2.10 4.34
CA SER A 57 3.77 -2.12 5.67
C SER A 57 4.84 -2.73 6.56
N GLY A 58 5.54 -1.90 7.35
CA GLY A 58 6.30 -2.37 8.48
C GLY A 58 5.36 -3.27 9.26
N GLY A 59 5.66 -4.56 9.29
CA GLY A 59 4.84 -5.51 10.03
C GLY A 59 4.72 -5.04 11.47
N ARG A 60 3.64 -5.44 12.14
CA ARG A 60 3.55 -5.33 13.61
C ARG A 60 4.83 -5.96 14.19
N PRO A 61 5.61 -5.26 15.01
CA PRO A 61 6.74 -5.87 15.70
C PRO A 61 6.22 -7.09 16.46
N ARG A 62 6.66 -8.29 16.09
CA ARG A 62 6.40 -9.54 16.83
C ARG A 62 7.54 -9.80 17.80
N THR A 63 7.95 -8.77 18.53
CA THR A 63 8.97 -8.89 19.55
C THR A 63 8.41 -8.21 20.78
N THR A 64 7.88 -9.03 21.68
CA THR A 64 7.79 -8.66 23.09
C THR A 64 9.23 -8.34 23.50
N THR A 65 9.51 -7.09 23.82
CA THR A 65 10.82 -6.70 24.36
C THR A 65 10.92 -7.37 25.73
N ALA A 66 12.06 -7.94 26.10
CA ALA A 66 12.25 -8.59 27.40
C ALA A 66 12.03 -7.64 28.61
N GLY A 67 11.77 -6.34 28.38
CA GLY A 67 11.35 -5.39 29.40
C GLY A 67 9.84 -5.36 29.69
N ASP A 68 9.00 -6.01 28.87
CA ASP A 68 7.54 -6.12 29.11
C ASP A 68 7.17 -7.37 29.93
N ASP A 69 8.13 -8.27 30.21
CA ASP A 69 7.94 -9.46 31.05
C ASP A 69 8.22 -9.10 32.52
N GLY A 70 7.25 -8.40 33.12
CA GLY A 70 7.28 -7.93 34.51
C GLY A 70 7.15 -9.04 35.56
N TYR A 71 7.83 -10.16 35.44
CA TYR A 71 7.88 -11.20 36.48
C TYR A 71 9.16 -12.06 36.43
N ILE A 72 10.33 -11.46 36.68
CA ILE A 72 11.51 -12.22 37.13
C ILE A 72 11.91 -11.66 38.49
N ILE A 73 11.38 -12.27 39.55
CA ILE A 73 11.97 -12.17 40.89
C ILE A 73 13.06 -13.26 40.93
N LEU A 74 14.32 -12.86 40.76
CA LEU A 74 15.48 -13.65 41.18
C LEU A 74 15.63 -13.44 42.69
N GLN A 75 15.09 -14.37 43.49
CA GLN A 75 15.51 -14.49 44.89
C GLN A 75 16.82 -15.29 44.92
N ALA A 76 17.87 -14.64 45.43
CA ALA A 76 19.12 -15.25 45.87
C ALA A 76 18.95 -15.91 47.25
#